data_AF-A0A1Y6IYB2-F1
#
_entry.id   AF-A0A1Y6IYB2-F1
#
_cell.length_a   1.000
_cell.length_b   1.000
_cell.length_c   1.000
_cell.angle_alpha   90.00
_cell.angle_beta   90.00
_cell.angle_gamma   90.00
#
_symmetry.space_group_name_H-M   'P 1'
#
loop_
_entity.id
_entity.type
_entity.pdbx_description
1 polymer ?
#
loop_
_entity_poly.entity_id
_entity_poly.type
_entity_poly.pdbx_seq_one_letter_code
_entity_poly.pdbx_strand_id
1 'polypeptide(L)'
;MGEEKRIYDTMWRNFEQVVKTGQYQTDPLIDNPHDSRRGMTTLSYLRNSTSLVNEISNFLQKIKSLEPEQYYQPLSDLHLTILTIITCFENYHLSESEGQDYAEIFKEAVRGIGSFDIQFKGITASPSCILLQGFMPDEMLSDLREKLRAAFGQSHLHASRDSRYNIATAHSTVVRFKAPLRDPDMLFRFLKDYREFDFGIHTVNRVELVFNDWYLKDAHTKQLAEVSLFPACS
;
A
#
# COMPACT_ATOMS: atom_id res chain seq x y z
N MET A 1 -17.23 -4.43 -6.21
CA MET A 1 -16.67 -5.03 -7.45
C MET A 1 -16.78 -4.16 -8.69
N GLY A 2 -17.83 -3.36 -8.89
CA GLY A 2 -17.98 -2.57 -10.13
C GLY A 2 -17.11 -1.30 -10.18
N GLU A 3 -16.85 -0.65 -9.06
CA GLU A 3 -16.18 0.65 -9.04
C GLU A 3 -14.66 0.53 -8.95
N GLU A 4 -14.17 -0.33 -8.06
CA GLU A 4 -12.75 -0.57 -7.84
C GLU A 4 -12.08 -1.08 -9.12
N LYS A 5 -12.75 -2.00 -9.82
CA LYS A 5 -12.30 -2.50 -11.12
C LYS A 5 -12.19 -1.38 -12.16
N ARG A 6 -13.16 -0.46 -12.22
CA ARG A 6 -13.11 0.69 -13.15
C ARG A 6 -11.93 1.61 -12.84
N ILE A 7 -11.62 1.82 -11.57
CA ILE A 7 -10.44 2.61 -11.15
C ILE A 7 -9.17 1.92 -11.63
N TYR A 8 -9.02 0.62 -11.36
CA TYR A 8 -7.84 -0.15 -11.80
C TYR A 8 -7.70 -0.25 -13.32
N ASP A 9 -8.80 -0.42 -14.06
CA ASP A 9 -8.81 -0.42 -15.53
C ASP A 9 -8.46 0.96 -16.10
N THR A 10 -8.82 2.04 -15.41
CA THR A 10 -8.42 3.39 -15.79
C THR A 10 -6.93 3.62 -15.56
N MET A 11 -6.40 3.19 -14.40
CA MET A 11 -4.95 3.23 -14.14
C MET A 11 -4.16 2.46 -15.20
N TRP A 12 -4.65 1.29 -15.59
CA TRP A 12 -4.01 0.47 -16.62
C TRP A 12 -3.97 1.13 -18.00
N ARG A 13 -5.09 1.68 -18.45
CA ARG A 13 -5.16 2.41 -19.72
C ARG A 13 -4.22 3.61 -19.74
N ASN A 14 -4.09 4.31 -18.60
CA ASN A 14 -3.15 5.40 -18.44
C ASN A 14 -1.69 4.89 -18.49
N PHE A 15 -1.41 3.76 -17.84
CA PHE A 15 -0.08 3.14 -17.89
C PHE A 15 0.30 2.69 -19.31
N GLU A 16 -0.64 2.16 -20.10
CA GLU A 16 -0.38 1.84 -21.51
C GLU A 16 0.08 3.07 -22.29
N GLN A 17 -0.47 4.26 -22.00
CA GLN A 17 0.01 5.51 -22.61
C GLN A 17 1.41 5.87 -22.14
N VAL A 18 1.69 5.72 -20.84
CA VAL A 18 3.03 5.94 -20.28
C VAL A 18 4.07 5.03 -20.94
N VAL A 19 3.71 3.78 -21.21
CA VAL A 19 4.58 2.83 -21.92
C VAL A 19 4.94 3.34 -23.32
N LYS A 20 3.94 3.82 -24.06
CA LYS A 20 4.11 4.35 -25.43
C LYS A 20 4.90 5.65 -25.49
N THR A 21 4.77 6.51 -24.48
CA THR A 21 5.40 7.84 -24.46
C THR A 21 6.72 7.88 -23.69
N GLY A 22 7.03 6.83 -22.93
CA GLY A 22 8.20 6.79 -22.05
C GLY A 22 8.09 7.69 -20.82
N GLN A 23 6.89 8.17 -20.47
CA GLN A 23 6.68 9.16 -19.39
C GLN A 23 6.58 8.52 -17.99
N TYR A 24 7.55 7.69 -17.63
CA TYR A 24 7.62 7.12 -16.28
C TYR A 24 8.02 8.18 -15.25
N GLN A 25 7.61 7.95 -14.02
CA GLN A 25 7.93 8.78 -12.87
C GLN A 25 8.80 7.99 -11.91
N THR A 26 10.01 8.48 -11.68
CA THR A 26 10.95 7.92 -10.70
C THR A 26 11.09 8.88 -9.53
N ASP A 27 11.27 8.34 -8.32
CA ASP A 27 11.66 9.14 -7.16
C ASP A 27 13.18 9.08 -6.98
N PRO A 28 13.92 10.20 -7.13
CA PRO A 28 15.38 10.19 -7.02
C PRO A 28 15.88 9.86 -5.62
N LEU A 29 15.01 9.89 -4.60
CA LEU A 29 15.39 9.64 -3.20
C LEU A 29 15.30 8.16 -2.80
N ILE A 30 14.89 7.25 -3.68
CA ILE A 30 14.59 5.85 -3.31
C ILE A 30 15.80 5.07 -2.79
N ASP A 31 16.96 5.38 -3.34
CA ASP A 31 18.26 4.82 -2.91
C ASP A 31 19.08 5.85 -2.11
N ASN A 32 18.50 7.01 -1.74
CA ASN A 32 19.20 8.03 -0.97
C ASN A 32 19.16 7.68 0.53
N PRO A 33 20.32 7.38 1.17
CA PRO A 33 20.36 7.06 2.61
C PRO A 33 20.04 8.27 3.51
N HIS A 34 20.01 9.48 2.95
CA HIS A 34 19.66 10.71 3.64
C HIS A 34 18.21 11.16 3.40
N ASP A 35 17.36 10.33 2.81
CA ASP A 35 15.94 10.65 2.69
C ASP A 35 15.30 10.79 4.09
N SER A 36 15.02 12.04 4.47
CA SER A 36 14.45 12.41 5.76
C SER A 36 12.93 12.50 5.72
N ARG A 37 12.29 12.16 4.60
CA ARG A 37 10.82 12.19 4.52
C ARG A 37 10.24 11.15 5.46
N ARG A 38 9.40 11.61 6.39
CA ARG A 38 8.72 10.75 7.35
C ARG A 38 7.25 11.11 7.43
N GLY A 39 6.43 10.10 7.68
CA GLY A 39 4.98 10.22 7.81
C GLY A 39 4.44 9.14 8.73
N MET A 40 3.13 8.95 8.69
CA MET A 40 2.44 8.00 9.56
C MET A 40 1.32 7.31 8.80
N THR A 41 1.28 5.98 8.91
CA THR A 41 0.38 5.14 8.13
C THR A 41 -0.23 4.05 8.99
N THR A 42 -1.52 3.82 8.80
CA THR A 42 -2.21 2.61 9.23
C THR A 42 -2.18 1.59 8.11
N LEU A 43 -1.75 0.37 8.40
CA LEU A 43 -1.56 -0.68 7.40
C LEU A 43 -1.80 -2.09 7.96
N SER A 44 -1.86 -3.06 7.05
CA SER A 44 -1.75 -4.49 7.38
C SER A 44 -0.65 -5.12 6.53
N TYR A 45 0.26 -5.87 7.16
CA TYR A 45 1.35 -6.54 6.45
C TYR A 45 0.90 -7.87 5.82
N LEU A 46 1.26 -8.08 4.56
CA LEU A 46 0.89 -9.29 3.82
C LEU A 46 1.74 -10.51 4.21
N ARG A 47 2.84 -10.31 4.96
CA ARG A 47 3.81 -11.36 5.32
C ARG A 47 3.20 -12.57 6.04
N ASN A 48 2.02 -12.41 6.65
CA ASN A 48 1.29 -13.50 7.30
C ASN A 48 0.43 -14.35 6.35
N SER A 49 0.32 -13.96 5.07
CA SER A 49 -0.44 -14.68 4.05
C SER A 49 0.50 -15.48 3.14
N THR A 50 1.01 -16.60 3.65
CA THR A 50 2.09 -17.36 3.01
C THR A 50 1.82 -17.71 1.54
N SER A 51 0.63 -18.22 1.21
CA SER A 51 0.29 -18.57 -0.18
C SER A 51 0.30 -17.36 -1.11
N LEU A 52 -0.29 -16.24 -0.66
CA LEU A 52 -0.28 -14.97 -1.39
C LEU A 52 1.14 -14.46 -1.62
N VAL A 53 1.96 -14.44 -0.56
CA VAL A 53 3.34 -13.96 -0.62
C VAL A 53 4.20 -14.82 -1.55
N ASN A 54 3.97 -16.13 -1.61
CA ASN A 54 4.66 -17.02 -2.53
C ASN A 54 4.33 -16.68 -4.00
N GLU A 55 3.07 -16.44 -4.33
CA GLU A 55 2.67 -16.03 -5.68
C GLU A 55 3.25 -14.66 -6.06
N ILE A 56 3.25 -13.71 -5.12
CA ILE A 56 3.89 -12.40 -5.33
C ILE A 56 5.40 -12.58 -5.56
N SER A 57 6.07 -13.43 -4.78
CA SER A 57 7.51 -13.69 -4.96
C SER A 57 7.83 -14.26 -6.34
N ASN A 58 7.06 -15.26 -6.79
CA ASN A 58 7.21 -15.84 -8.13
C ASN A 58 7.00 -14.79 -9.24
N PHE A 59 6.01 -13.93 -9.08
CA PHE A 59 5.76 -12.82 -9.99
C PHE A 59 6.91 -11.81 -10.02
N LEU A 60 7.41 -11.39 -8.84
CA LEU A 60 8.51 -10.43 -8.73
C LEU A 60 9.81 -10.97 -9.34
N GLN A 61 10.12 -12.27 -9.16
CA GLN A 61 11.28 -12.90 -9.79
C GLN A 61 11.24 -12.81 -11.32
N LYS A 62 10.06 -13.01 -11.93
CA LYS A 62 9.87 -12.90 -13.38
C LYS A 62 10.07 -11.47 -13.85
N ILE A 63 9.47 -10.48 -13.19
CA ILE A 63 9.70 -9.06 -13.55
C ILE A 63 11.17 -8.71 -13.39
N LYS A 64 11.83 -9.15 -12.31
CA LYS A 64 13.25 -8.87 -12.06
C LYS A 64 14.18 -9.40 -13.15
N SER A 65 13.79 -10.46 -13.86
CA SER A 65 14.54 -10.94 -15.03
C SER A 65 14.43 -10.02 -16.25
N LEU A 66 13.32 -9.29 -16.37
CA LEU A 66 13.06 -8.34 -17.46
C LEU A 66 13.62 -6.95 -17.15
N GLU A 67 13.37 -6.47 -15.93
CA GLU A 67 13.60 -5.08 -15.49
C GLU A 67 14.40 -5.05 -14.17
N PRO A 68 15.65 -5.56 -14.15
CA PRO A 68 16.41 -5.77 -12.91
C PRO A 68 16.76 -4.49 -12.14
N GLU A 69 16.75 -3.34 -12.82
CA GLU A 69 17.16 -2.05 -12.26
C GLU A 69 16.05 -1.36 -11.46
N GLN A 70 14.85 -1.95 -11.36
CA GLN A 70 13.74 -1.37 -10.63
C GLN A 70 13.82 -1.65 -9.12
N TYR A 71 13.04 -0.92 -8.32
CA TYR A 71 12.93 -1.20 -6.89
C TYR A 71 11.82 -2.23 -6.66
N TYR A 72 12.22 -3.41 -6.19
CA TYR A 72 11.32 -4.50 -5.83
C TYR A 72 11.04 -4.43 -4.34
N GLN A 73 9.78 -4.30 -3.96
CA GLN A 73 9.39 -4.27 -2.56
C GLN A 73 9.83 -5.60 -1.90
N PRO A 74 10.62 -5.57 -0.81
CA PRO A 74 10.92 -6.77 -0.04
C PRO A 74 9.64 -7.44 0.44
N LEU A 75 9.62 -8.78 0.52
CA LEU A 75 8.42 -9.51 0.96
C LEU A 75 7.99 -9.14 2.38
N SER A 76 8.94 -8.77 3.25
CA SER A 76 8.70 -8.25 4.60
C SER A 76 7.93 -6.93 4.61
N ASP A 77 8.09 -6.13 3.55
CA ASP A 77 7.60 -4.77 3.46
C ASP A 77 6.29 -4.70 2.64
N LEU A 78 5.83 -5.84 2.10
CA LEU A 78 4.54 -5.93 1.41
C LEU A 78 3.41 -5.63 2.40
N HIS A 79 2.62 -4.61 2.08
CA HIS A 79 1.54 -4.14 2.94
C HIS A 79 0.32 -3.70 2.12
N LEU A 80 -0.83 -3.73 2.77
CA LEU A 80 -2.03 -3.00 2.39
C LEU A 80 -2.04 -1.70 3.18
N THR A 81 -2.06 -0.56 2.48
CA THR A 81 -2.33 0.72 3.14
C THR A 81 -3.82 0.84 3.46
N ILE A 82 -4.12 0.99 4.74
CA ILE A 82 -5.49 1.26 5.21
C ILE A 82 -5.73 2.77 5.13
N LEU A 83 -4.90 3.57 5.80
CA LEU A 83 -5.01 5.03 5.77
C LEU A 83 -3.65 5.68 6.03
N THR A 84 -3.30 6.70 5.26
CA THR A 84 -2.17 7.58 5.61
C THR A 84 -2.67 8.70 6.50
N ILE A 85 -2.20 8.74 7.75
CA ILE A 85 -2.56 9.77 8.73
C ILE A 85 -1.76 11.05 8.47
N ILE A 86 -0.46 10.88 8.23
CA ILE A 86 0.47 11.97 7.92
C ILE A 86 1.20 11.62 6.64
N THR A 87 0.96 12.42 5.61
CA THR A 87 1.73 12.34 4.36
C THR A 87 3.19 12.64 4.66
N CYS A 88 4.10 11.85 4.08
CA CYS A 88 5.52 12.06 4.33
C CYS A 88 6.01 13.44 3.86
N PHE A 89 6.72 14.16 4.73
CA PHE A 89 7.45 15.39 4.41
C PHE A 89 8.81 15.39 5.11
N GLU A 90 9.73 16.22 4.60
CA GLU A 90 11.13 16.25 5.07
C GLU A 90 11.24 16.69 6.53
N ASN A 91 12.18 16.08 7.25
CA ASN A 91 12.56 16.42 8.62
C ASN A 91 11.38 16.39 9.60
N TYR A 92 10.37 15.57 9.33
CA TYR A 92 9.31 15.31 10.31
C TYR A 92 9.85 14.44 11.43
N HIS A 93 9.77 14.95 12.67
CA HIS A 93 10.17 14.25 13.88
C HIS A 93 8.95 13.99 14.74
N LEU A 94 8.81 12.76 15.21
CA LEU A 94 7.75 12.36 16.11
C LEU A 94 8.32 12.25 17.53
N SER A 95 7.82 13.06 18.46
CA SER A 95 8.17 12.89 19.88
C SER A 95 7.52 11.63 20.45
N GLU A 96 8.03 11.15 21.58
CA GLU A 96 7.47 9.97 22.23
C GLU A 96 6.03 10.19 22.73
N SER A 97 5.74 11.36 23.32
CA SER A 97 4.40 11.71 23.79
C SER A 97 3.41 11.81 22.63
N GLU A 98 3.77 12.48 21.53
CA GLU A 98 2.90 12.51 20.35
C GLU A 98 2.62 11.09 19.82
N GLY A 99 3.65 10.24 19.76
CA GLY A 99 3.50 8.84 19.34
C GLY A 99 2.50 8.05 20.20
N GLN A 100 2.44 8.32 21.52
CA GLN A 100 1.46 7.73 22.42
C GLN A 100 0.05 8.26 22.14
N ASP A 101 -0.10 9.58 21.93
CA ASP A 101 -1.40 10.18 21.59
C ASP A 101 -1.99 9.60 20.30
N TYR A 102 -1.17 9.45 19.25
CA TYR A 102 -1.61 8.80 18.00
C TYR A 102 -1.99 7.33 18.23
N ALA A 103 -1.21 6.61 19.04
CA ALA A 103 -1.48 5.20 19.36
C ALA A 103 -2.81 5.01 20.10
N GLU A 104 -3.18 5.91 21.00
CA GLU A 104 -4.45 5.86 21.74
C GLU A 104 -5.65 6.09 20.84
N ILE A 105 -5.62 7.14 20.01
CA ILE A 105 -6.69 7.44 19.05
C ILE A 105 -6.88 6.28 18.06
N PHE A 106 -5.76 5.74 17.56
CA PHE A 106 -5.79 4.58 16.67
C PHE A 106 -6.45 3.36 17.33
N LYS A 107 -6.05 2.99 18.55
CA LYS A 107 -6.62 1.83 19.25
C LYS A 107 -8.12 2.00 19.49
N GLU A 108 -8.57 3.21 19.81
CA GLU A 108 -9.99 3.50 19.97
C GLU A 108 -10.76 3.37 18.66
N ALA A 109 -10.24 3.95 17.58
CA ALA A 109 -10.88 3.94 16.26
C ALA A 109 -11.04 2.53 15.68
N VAL A 110 -10.06 1.65 15.92
CA VAL A 110 -10.06 0.26 15.43
C VAL A 110 -10.92 -0.66 16.31
N ARG A 111 -11.28 -0.24 17.53
CA ARG A 111 -12.05 -1.08 18.46
C ARG A 111 -13.35 -1.57 17.82
N GLY A 112 -13.61 -2.87 17.96
CA GLY A 112 -14.83 -3.51 17.48
C GLY A 112 -14.88 -3.73 15.96
N ILE A 113 -13.80 -3.43 15.23
CA ILE A 113 -13.67 -3.87 13.83
C ILE A 113 -13.33 -5.36 13.82
N GLY A 114 -14.16 -6.13 13.11
CA GLY A 114 -13.90 -7.55 12.88
C GLY A 114 -12.81 -7.78 11.83
N SER A 115 -12.22 -8.98 11.82
CA SER A 115 -11.33 -9.39 10.72
C SER A 115 -12.09 -9.50 9.40
N PHE A 116 -11.43 -9.20 8.28
CA PHE A 116 -12.01 -9.28 6.94
C PHE A 116 -10.98 -9.74 5.91
N ASP A 117 -11.47 -10.23 4.77
CA ASP A 117 -10.63 -10.75 3.69
C ASP A 117 -10.52 -9.77 2.53
N ILE A 118 -9.34 -9.75 1.92
CA ILE A 118 -9.08 -9.09 0.64
C ILE A 118 -8.56 -10.12 -0.35
N GLN A 119 -9.27 -10.27 -1.45
CA GLN A 119 -8.83 -11.06 -2.59
C GLN A 119 -7.88 -10.20 -3.44
N PHE A 120 -6.60 -10.57 -3.49
CA PHE A 120 -5.67 -9.98 -4.43
C PHE A 120 -5.76 -10.74 -5.76
N LYS A 121 -6.30 -10.09 -6.79
CA LYS A 121 -6.50 -10.67 -8.11
C LYS A 121 -6.16 -9.66 -9.18
N GLY A 122 -5.15 -9.94 -9.96
CA GLY A 122 -4.72 -9.09 -11.05
C GLY A 122 -3.73 -8.02 -10.63
N ILE A 123 -3.12 -7.41 -11.63
CA ILE A 123 -2.20 -6.29 -11.48
C ILE A 123 -2.73 -5.06 -12.18
N THR A 124 -2.37 -3.89 -11.69
CA THR A 124 -2.41 -2.65 -12.47
C THR A 124 -1.07 -1.93 -12.35
N ALA A 125 -0.94 -0.80 -13.02
CA ALA A 125 0.25 0.03 -12.90
C ALA A 125 -0.13 1.51 -12.99
N SER A 126 0.77 2.34 -12.47
CA SER A 126 0.75 3.78 -12.58
C SER A 126 2.04 4.24 -13.29
N PRO A 127 2.22 5.56 -13.56
CA PRO A 127 3.47 6.05 -14.11
C PRO A 127 4.71 5.73 -13.24
N SER A 128 4.56 5.40 -11.96
CA SER A 128 5.67 5.20 -11.02
C SER A 128 5.76 3.81 -10.39
N CYS A 129 4.78 2.93 -10.59
CA CYS A 129 4.77 1.64 -9.90
C CYS A 129 3.85 0.58 -10.53
N ILE A 130 4.08 -0.68 -10.15
CA ILE A 130 3.20 -1.82 -10.37
C ILE A 130 2.50 -2.16 -9.06
N LEU A 131 1.19 -2.40 -9.14
CA LEU A 131 0.28 -2.60 -8.02
C LEU A 131 -0.47 -3.93 -8.15
N LEU A 132 -0.65 -4.63 -7.04
CA LEU A 132 -1.67 -5.68 -6.92
C LEU A 132 -3.04 -5.04 -6.75
N GLN A 133 -4.05 -5.61 -7.41
CA GLN A 133 -5.43 -5.20 -7.26
C GLN A 133 -6.10 -6.04 -6.17
N GLY A 134 -6.67 -5.39 -5.17
CA GLY A 134 -7.42 -6.03 -4.10
C GLY A 134 -8.90 -5.74 -4.23
N PHE A 135 -9.69 -6.77 -3.99
CA PHE A 135 -11.14 -6.75 -4.05
C PHE A 135 -11.71 -7.35 -2.79
N MET A 136 -12.85 -6.81 -2.35
CA MET A 136 -13.57 -7.30 -1.20
C MET A 136 -15.08 -7.31 -1.48
N PRO A 137 -15.82 -8.24 -0.88
CA PRO A 137 -17.26 -8.35 -1.07
C PRO A 137 -18.05 -7.36 -0.19
N ASP A 138 -17.45 -6.85 0.88
CA ASP A 138 -18.09 -6.00 1.89
C ASP A 138 -17.42 -4.61 2.01
N GLU A 139 -17.96 -3.77 2.90
CA GLU A 139 -17.51 -2.39 3.11
C GLU A 139 -16.52 -2.26 4.28
N MET A 140 -16.00 -3.35 4.85
CA MET A 140 -15.24 -3.35 6.11
C MET A 140 -13.99 -2.46 6.08
N LEU A 141 -13.26 -2.43 4.96
CA LEU A 141 -12.09 -1.54 4.80
C LEU A 141 -12.50 -0.08 4.71
N SER A 142 -13.64 0.21 4.07
CA SER A 142 -14.18 1.56 3.97
C SER A 142 -14.63 2.04 5.34
N ASP A 143 -15.35 1.22 6.09
CA ASP A 143 -15.78 1.52 7.46
C ASP A 143 -14.59 1.78 8.38
N LEU A 144 -13.54 0.94 8.30
CA LEU A 144 -12.30 1.16 9.05
C LEU A 144 -11.64 2.49 8.69
N ARG A 145 -11.56 2.82 7.39
CA ARG A 145 -11.02 4.10 6.91
C ARG A 145 -11.82 5.29 7.44
N GLU A 146 -13.14 5.24 7.38
CA GLU A 146 -14.01 6.32 7.85
C GLU A 146 -13.93 6.50 9.37
N LYS A 147 -13.87 5.40 10.15
CA LYS A 147 -13.64 5.50 11.60
C LYS A 147 -12.30 6.16 11.93
N LEU A 148 -11.23 5.77 11.25
CA LEU A 148 -9.91 6.37 11.44
C LEU A 148 -9.91 7.86 11.05
N ARG A 149 -10.50 8.21 9.89
CA ARG A 149 -10.65 9.61 9.45
C ARG A 149 -11.42 10.44 10.46
N ALA A 150 -12.55 9.94 10.95
CA ALA A 150 -13.37 10.63 11.93
C ALA A 150 -12.60 10.84 13.25
N ALA A 151 -11.94 9.79 13.76
CA ALA A 151 -11.20 9.85 15.01
C ALA A 151 -10.03 10.85 14.95
N PHE A 152 -9.19 10.79 13.91
CA PHE A 152 -8.08 11.73 13.76
C PHE A 152 -8.55 13.15 13.40
N GLY A 153 -9.60 13.28 12.59
CA GLY A 153 -10.16 14.58 12.20
C GLY A 153 -10.83 15.35 13.34
N GLN A 154 -11.29 14.65 14.39
CA GLN A 154 -11.83 15.25 15.61
C GLN A 154 -10.76 15.46 16.70
N SER A 155 -9.56 14.92 16.50
CA SER A 155 -8.46 15.06 17.45
C SER A 155 -7.78 16.43 17.33
N HIS A 156 -6.96 16.76 18.33
CA HIS A 156 -6.09 17.92 18.29
C HIS A 156 -4.76 17.65 17.55
N LEU A 157 -4.53 16.41 17.11
CA LEU A 157 -3.30 16.00 16.45
C LEU A 157 -3.29 16.43 14.97
N HIS A 158 -2.09 16.65 14.46
CA HIS A 158 -1.91 16.97 13.04
C HIS A 158 -2.19 15.74 12.18
N ALA A 159 -3.29 15.78 11.43
CA ALA A 159 -3.56 14.85 10.34
C ALA A 159 -3.43 15.59 9.01
N SER A 160 -2.82 14.95 8.02
CA SER A 160 -2.82 15.47 6.67
C SER A 160 -4.25 15.50 6.13
N ARG A 161 -4.68 16.65 5.61
CA ARG A 161 -5.94 16.71 4.85
C ARG A 161 -5.76 15.82 3.62
N ASP A 162 -6.68 14.87 3.45
CA ASP A 162 -6.69 13.87 2.37
C ASP A 162 -6.80 14.60 1.00
N SER A 163 -5.67 15.13 0.53
CA SER A 163 -5.53 15.89 -0.72
C SER A 163 -5.15 14.99 -1.89
N ARG A 164 -4.71 13.76 -1.58
CA ARG A 164 -4.50 12.68 -2.52
C ARG A 164 -5.82 11.91 -2.54
N TYR A 165 -6.46 11.80 -3.69
CA TYR A 165 -7.57 10.88 -3.98
C TYR A 165 -7.92 9.95 -2.83
N ASN A 166 -9.09 10.13 -2.19
CA ASN A 166 -9.65 9.18 -1.22
C ASN A 166 -9.29 7.77 -1.67
N ILE A 167 -8.43 7.07 -0.93
CA ILE A 167 -7.97 5.74 -1.32
C ILE A 167 -9.21 4.86 -1.40
N ALA A 168 -9.71 4.68 -2.62
CA ALA A 168 -10.96 3.97 -2.88
C ALA A 168 -10.71 2.47 -3.07
N THR A 169 -9.47 2.08 -3.38
CA THR A 169 -9.12 0.70 -3.71
C THR A 169 -8.22 0.07 -2.64
N ALA A 170 -8.27 -1.25 -2.52
CA ALA A 170 -7.37 -2.02 -1.67
C ALA A 170 -6.17 -2.47 -2.53
N HIS A 171 -5.03 -1.79 -2.49
CA HIS A 171 -3.89 -2.16 -3.33
C HIS A 171 -2.60 -2.29 -2.54
N SER A 172 -1.65 -3.03 -3.10
CA SER A 172 -0.29 -3.16 -2.58
C SER A 172 0.71 -2.83 -3.67
N THR A 173 1.69 -1.97 -3.37
CA THR A 173 2.78 -1.67 -4.31
C THR A 173 3.82 -2.77 -4.25
N VAL A 174 4.15 -3.37 -5.39
CA VAL A 174 5.11 -4.48 -5.46
C VAL A 174 6.41 -4.10 -6.18
N VAL A 175 6.34 -3.17 -7.14
CA VAL A 175 7.51 -2.62 -7.84
C VAL A 175 7.36 -1.11 -7.96
N ARG A 176 8.44 -0.37 -7.72
CA ARG A 176 8.53 1.06 -8.00
C ARG A 176 9.55 1.29 -9.10
N PHE A 177 9.21 2.15 -10.06
CA PHE A 177 10.15 2.53 -11.09
C PHE A 177 11.18 3.48 -10.49
N LYS A 178 12.46 3.08 -10.53
CA LYS A 178 13.59 3.88 -10.05
C LYS A 178 14.59 4.23 -11.14
N ALA A 179 14.54 3.53 -12.26
CA ALA A 179 15.36 3.75 -13.43
C ALA A 179 14.49 3.65 -14.69
N PRO A 180 14.93 4.17 -15.85
CA PRO A 180 14.27 3.91 -17.12
C PRO A 180 14.04 2.41 -17.33
N LEU A 181 12.88 2.03 -17.86
CA LEU A 181 12.61 0.65 -18.23
C LEU A 181 13.48 0.24 -19.42
N ARG A 182 14.06 -0.96 -19.36
CA ARG A 182 14.92 -1.53 -20.41
C ARG A 182 14.11 -1.93 -21.64
N ASP A 183 12.97 -2.59 -21.45
CA ASP A 183 12.06 -3.01 -22.51
C ASP A 183 10.60 -2.84 -22.05
N PRO A 184 10.08 -1.60 -22.13
CA PRO A 184 8.71 -1.29 -21.76
C PRO A 184 7.65 -2.15 -22.41
N ASP A 185 7.82 -2.48 -23.69
CA ASP A 185 6.84 -3.25 -24.45
C ASP A 185 6.81 -4.70 -23.98
N MET A 186 7.98 -5.29 -23.71
CA MET A 186 8.07 -6.64 -23.15
C MET A 186 7.49 -6.68 -21.74
N LEU A 187 7.80 -5.70 -20.88
CA LEU A 187 7.20 -5.59 -19.55
C LEU A 187 5.67 -5.47 -19.66
N PHE A 188 5.16 -4.58 -20.50
CA PHE A 188 3.72 -4.38 -20.65
C PHE A 188 2.99 -5.64 -21.12
N ARG A 189 3.55 -6.37 -22.10
CA ARG A 189 3.00 -7.66 -22.56
C ARG A 189 2.99 -8.69 -21.43
N PHE A 190 4.10 -8.82 -20.70
CA PHE A 190 4.17 -9.71 -19.54
C PHE A 190 3.12 -9.38 -18.48
N LEU A 191 2.99 -8.10 -18.13
CA LEU A 191 2.01 -7.64 -17.16
C LEU A 191 0.56 -7.88 -17.61
N LYS A 192 0.30 -7.86 -18.92
CA LYS A 192 -1.02 -8.16 -19.48
C LYS A 192 -1.50 -9.57 -19.11
N ASP A 193 -0.59 -10.55 -19.05
CA ASP A 193 -0.91 -11.94 -18.68
C ASP A 193 -1.29 -12.06 -17.20
N TYR A 194 -0.89 -11.10 -16.37
CA TYR A 194 -1.18 -11.04 -14.95
C TYR A 194 -2.39 -10.15 -14.59
N ARG A 195 -3.12 -9.63 -15.58
CA ARG A 195 -4.24 -8.70 -15.35
C ARG A 195 -5.39 -9.28 -14.54
N GLU A 196 -5.62 -10.58 -14.65
CA GLU A 196 -6.71 -11.28 -13.97
C GLU A 196 -6.19 -12.48 -13.14
N PHE A 197 -4.86 -12.56 -12.97
CA PHE A 197 -4.21 -13.65 -12.23
C PHE A 197 -4.61 -13.62 -10.76
N ASP A 198 -5.02 -14.76 -10.22
CA ASP A 198 -5.40 -14.88 -8.82
C ASP A 198 -4.14 -15.08 -7.97
N PHE A 199 -3.76 -14.06 -7.19
CA PHE A 199 -2.64 -14.13 -6.25
C PHE A 199 -3.04 -14.75 -4.92
N GLY A 200 -4.34 -14.82 -4.61
CA GLY A 200 -4.88 -15.34 -3.36
C GLY A 200 -5.38 -14.27 -2.39
N ILE A 201 -5.69 -14.74 -1.18
CA ILE A 201 -6.41 -13.96 -0.17
C ILE A 201 -5.45 -13.51 0.94
N HIS A 202 -5.65 -12.28 1.39
CA HIS A 202 -5.09 -11.74 2.62
C HIS A 202 -6.21 -11.51 3.64
N THR A 203 -6.17 -12.23 4.76
CA THR A 203 -7.04 -11.96 5.91
C THR A 203 -6.43 -10.85 6.76
N VAL A 204 -7.10 -9.71 6.81
CA VAL A 204 -6.75 -8.60 7.70
C VAL A 204 -7.23 -8.96 9.10
N ASN A 205 -6.35 -9.59 9.88
CA ASN A 205 -6.56 -9.92 11.30
C ASN A 205 -5.65 -9.12 12.23
N ARG A 206 -4.84 -8.22 11.66
CA ARG A 206 -3.92 -7.34 12.38
C ARG A 206 -3.79 -6.03 11.63
N VAL A 207 -3.90 -4.94 12.37
CA VAL A 207 -3.72 -3.58 11.86
C VAL A 207 -2.69 -2.89 12.72
N GLU A 208 -1.76 -2.22 12.06
CA GLU A 208 -0.67 -1.50 12.71
C GLU A 208 -0.71 -0.02 12.36
N LEU A 209 -0.38 0.81 13.33
CA LEU A 209 -0.03 2.21 13.13
C LEU A 209 1.49 2.33 13.19
N VAL A 210 2.09 2.84 12.12
CA VAL A 210 3.53 3.00 12.02
C VAL A 210 3.92 4.45 11.71
N PHE A 211 5.03 4.89 12.29
CA PHE A 211 5.79 6.02 11.79
C PHE A 211 6.77 5.50 10.74
N ASN A 212 6.74 6.06 9.53
CA ASN A 212 7.37 5.44 8.36
C ASN A 212 8.13 6.42 7.47
N ASP A 213 9.06 5.88 6.67
CA ASP A 213 9.64 6.59 5.53
C ASP A 213 8.69 6.58 4.32
N TRP A 214 9.07 7.28 3.25
CA TRP A 214 8.26 7.41 2.04
C TRP A 214 7.91 6.07 1.37
N TYR A 215 8.72 5.03 1.58
CA TYR A 215 8.62 3.74 0.88
C TYR A 215 8.06 2.63 1.76
N LEU A 216 7.81 2.90 3.05
CA LEU A 216 7.41 1.91 4.06
C LEU A 216 8.40 0.73 4.13
N LYS A 217 9.70 1.04 4.11
CA LYS A 217 10.75 0.04 4.33
C LYS A 217 10.73 -0.40 5.79
N ASP A 218 10.59 -1.69 6.08
CA ASP A 218 10.46 -2.22 7.47
C ASP A 218 11.59 -1.70 8.37
N ALA A 219 12.83 -1.69 7.85
CA ALA A 219 14.02 -1.15 8.53
C ALA A 219 13.94 0.33 8.93
N HIS A 220 13.07 1.12 8.31
CA HIS A 220 12.83 2.54 8.59
C HIS A 220 11.44 2.81 9.17
N THR A 221 10.71 1.77 9.57
CA THR A 221 9.43 1.91 10.27
C THR A 221 9.61 1.78 11.78
N LYS A 222 8.83 2.55 12.52
CA LYS A 222 8.64 2.39 13.96
C LYS A 222 7.16 2.12 14.23
N GLN A 223 6.86 0.93 14.74
CA GLN A 223 5.51 0.61 15.19
C GLN A 223 5.15 1.47 16.41
N LEU A 224 3.99 2.14 16.32
CA LEU A 224 3.43 2.96 17.40
C LEU A 224 2.34 2.19 18.15
N ALA A 225 1.53 1.45 17.42
CA ALA A 225 0.46 0.61 17.97
C ALA A 225 0.10 -0.53 17.04
N GLU A 226 -0.53 -1.55 17.61
CA GLU A 226 -1.10 -2.68 16.90
C GLU A 226 -2.43 -3.07 17.55
N VAL A 227 -3.38 -3.50 16.72
CA VAL A 227 -4.63 -4.11 17.15
C VAL A 227 -4.85 -5.40 16.36
N SER A 228 -5.11 -6.50 17.07
CA SER A 228 -5.59 -7.73 16.47
C SER A 228 -7.10 -7.63 16.23
N LEU A 229 -7.54 -8.00 15.04
CA LEU A 229 -8.95 -8.08 14.66
C LEU A 229 -9.40 -9.54 14.75
N PHE A 230 -10.51 -9.76 15.43
CA PHE A 230 -11.11 -11.09 15.57
C PHE A 230 -12.36 -11.17 14.70
N PRO A 231 -12.78 -12.38 14.28
CA PRO A 231 -14.09 -12.54 13.65
C PRO A 231 -15.17 -11.90 14.51
N ALA A 232 -16.13 -11.22 13.90
CA ALA A 232 -17.27 -10.67 14.63
C ALA A 232 -17.96 -11.81 15.39
N CYS A 233 -18.14 -11.66 16.72
CA CYS A 233 -18.90 -12.64 17.49
C CYS A 233 -20.32 -12.68 16.93
N SER A 234 -20.71 -13.85 16.43
CA SER A 234 -22.08 -14.19 16.02
C SER A 234 -23.04 -14.21 17.21
#